data_AF-A0A7L3SDC2-F1
#
_entry.id   AF-A0A7L3SDC2-F1
#
_cell.length_a   1.000
_cell.length_b   1.000
_cell.length_c   1.000
_cell.angle_alpha   90.00
_cell.angle_beta   90.00
_cell.angle_gamma   90.00
#
_symmetry.space_group_name_H-M   'P 1'
#
loop_
_entity.id
_entity.type
_entity.pdbx_description
1 polymer ?
#
loop_
_entity_poly.entity_id
_entity_poly.type
_entity_poly.pdbx_seq_one_letter_code
_entity_poly.pdbx_strand_id
1 'polypeptide(L)'
;AVRVRELGLGYPSEETVLFRYCGGGCPAPPTNHGLALARLRPGGGPGGGPCCRPTRYEDVAFLDEGQRWHQLRQLSAAACRCLG
;
A
#
# COMPACT_ATOMS: atom_id res chain seq x y z
N ALA A 1 -7.25 -6.79 8.25
CA ALA A 1 -6.65 -8.11 8.52
C ALA A 1 -7.07 -9.04 7.39
N VAL A 2 -6.17 -9.89 6.91
CA VAL A 2 -6.40 -10.79 5.75
C VAL A 2 -5.82 -12.17 6.05
N ARG A 3 -6.37 -13.22 5.45
CA ARG A 3 -5.81 -14.56 5.59
C ARG A 3 -4.56 -14.69 4.73
N VAL A 4 -3.53 -15.37 5.22
CA VAL A 4 -2.25 -15.48 4.51
C VAL A 4 -2.41 -16.08 3.11
N ARG A 5 -3.25 -17.11 2.94
CA ARG A 5 -3.53 -17.68 1.61
C ARG A 5 -4.13 -16.69 0.61
N GLU A 6 -4.86 -15.67 1.08
CA GLU A 6 -5.51 -14.67 0.22
C GLU A 6 -4.51 -13.65 -0.33
N LEU A 7 -3.29 -13.59 0.22
CA LEU A 7 -2.22 -12.76 -0.31
C LEU A 7 -1.70 -13.27 -1.67
N GLY A 8 -2.02 -14.51 -2.06
CA GLY A 8 -1.62 -15.07 -3.36
C GLY A 8 -0.13 -15.37 -3.48
N LEU A 9 0.59 -15.46 -2.36
CA LEU A 9 2.05 -15.70 -2.31
C LEU A 9 2.45 -17.18 -2.22
N GLY A 10 1.49 -18.10 -2.36
CA GLY A 10 1.75 -19.56 -2.37
C GLY A 10 1.86 -20.22 -0.99
N TYR A 11 1.52 -19.52 0.09
CA TYR A 11 1.49 -20.08 1.44
C TYR A 11 0.08 -20.60 1.79
N PRO A 12 -0.12 -21.93 1.94
CA PRO A 12 -1.37 -22.49 2.46
C PRO A 12 -1.39 -22.29 3.98
N SER A 13 -1.86 -21.13 4.43
CA SER A 13 -2.07 -20.82 5.84
C SER A 13 -3.42 -20.16 6.08
N GLU A 14 -4.08 -20.63 7.13
CA GLU A 14 -5.32 -20.09 7.68
C GLU A 14 -5.09 -18.92 8.64
N GLU A 15 -3.84 -18.63 9.01
CA GLU A 15 -3.52 -17.52 9.91
C GLU A 15 -3.95 -16.18 9.32
N THR A 16 -4.43 -15.29 10.20
CA THR A 16 -4.85 -13.95 9.84
C THR A 16 -3.81 -12.94 10.29
N VAL A 17 -3.29 -12.17 9.33
CA VAL A 17 -2.26 -11.17 9.58
C VAL A 17 -2.79 -9.75 9.33
N LEU A 18 -2.19 -8.77 10.01
CA LEU A 18 -2.48 -7.38 9.74
C LEU A 18 -1.71 -6.91 8.51
N PHE A 19 -2.42 -6.81 7.39
CA PHE A 19 -1.89 -6.24 6.15
C PHE A 19 -2.35 -4.79 6.01
N ARG A 20 -1.40 -3.85 5.97
CA ARG A 20 -1.64 -2.42 5.73
C ARG A 20 -1.23 -2.04 4.33
N TYR A 21 -1.99 -1.14 3.71
CA TYR A 21 -1.72 -0.60 2.38
C TYR A 21 -1.93 0.91 2.37
N CYS A 22 -1.35 1.59 1.38
CA CYS A 22 -1.57 3.02 1.15
C CYS A 22 -2.64 3.20 0.07
N GLY A 23 -3.65 4.02 0.37
CA GLY A 23 -4.72 4.36 -0.55
C GLY A 23 -5.34 5.70 -0.18
N GLY A 24 -6.01 6.34 -1.14
CA GLY A 24 -6.63 7.65 -0.99
C GLY A 24 -6.10 8.69 -1.97
N GLY A 25 -6.78 9.84 -2.00
CA GLY A 25 -6.39 10.98 -2.81
C GLY A 25 -5.23 11.77 -2.18
N CYS A 26 -4.42 12.39 -3.02
CA CYS A 26 -3.40 13.32 -2.61
C CYS A 26 -3.72 14.72 -3.12
N PRO A 27 -3.45 15.78 -2.33
CA PRO A 27 -3.59 17.14 -2.82
C PRO A 27 -2.60 17.39 -3.96
N ALA A 28 -2.96 18.31 -4.86
CA ALA A 28 -2.03 18.77 -5.87
C ALA A 28 -0.80 19.41 -5.21
N PRO A 29 0.43 19.13 -5.70
CA PRO A 29 1.63 19.73 -5.14
C PRO A 29 1.57 21.25 -5.35
N PRO A 30 2.18 22.04 -4.46
CA PRO A 30 2.17 23.51 -4.55
C PRO A 30 3.15 24.01 -5.62
N THR A 31 3.13 23.40 -6.81
CA THR A 31 3.89 23.81 -7.98
C THR A 31 2.95 24.44 -9.00
N ASN A 32 3.46 25.32 -9.86
CA ASN A 32 2.64 25.90 -10.94
C ASN A 32 2.03 24.79 -11.82
N HIS A 33 2.77 23.71 -12.05
CA HIS A 33 2.26 22.54 -12.77
C HIS A 33 1.08 21.87 -12.04
N GLY A 34 1.24 21.56 -10.73
CA GLY A 34 0.18 20.94 -9.94
C GLY A 34 -1.07 21.81 -9.85
N LEU A 35 -0.90 23.12 -9.66
CA LEU A 35 -2.00 24.10 -9.62
C LEU A 35 -2.69 24.28 -10.97
N ALA A 36 -1.96 24.24 -12.09
CA ALA A 36 -2.54 24.28 -13.43
C ALA A 36 -3.29 22.98 -13.74
N LEU A 37 -2.70 21.84 -13.41
CA LEU A 37 -3.29 20.52 -13.63
C LEU A 37 -4.58 20.32 -12.83
N ALA A 38 -4.63 20.78 -11.58
CA ALA A 38 -5.84 20.77 -10.76
C ALA A 38 -6.99 21.60 -11.37
N ARG A 39 -6.68 22.70 -12.07
CA ARG A 39 -7.68 23.52 -12.79
C ARG A 39 -8.13 22.88 -14.11
N LEU A 40 -7.20 22.28 -14.84
CA LEU A 40 -7.49 21.62 -16.12
C LEU A 40 -8.26 20.31 -15.95
N ARG A 41 -8.11 19.64 -14.79
CA ARG A 41 -8.75 18.36 -14.48
C ARG A 41 -9.44 18.41 -13.11
N PRO A 42 -10.53 19.18 -12.98
CA PRO A 42 -11.31 19.21 -11.75
C PRO A 42 -11.85 17.80 -11.46
N GLY A 43 -11.61 17.30 -10.25
CA GLY A 43 -12.03 15.96 -9.82
C GLY A 43 -10.94 14.90 -9.81
N GLY A 44 -9.67 15.25 -10.07
CA GLY A 44 -8.53 14.39 -9.73
C GLY A 44 -8.62 12.99 -10.32
N GLY A 45 -8.75 12.90 -11.65
CA GLY A 45 -8.68 11.60 -12.33
C GLY A 45 -7.34 10.90 -12.06
N PRO A 46 -7.30 9.55 -12.16
CA PRO A 46 -6.08 8.78 -12.00
C PRO A 46 -5.01 9.32 -12.97
N GLY A 47 -3.92 9.88 -12.42
CA GLY A 47 -2.79 10.39 -13.19
C GLY A 47 -2.62 11.93 -13.24
N GLY A 48 -3.49 12.71 -12.60
CA GLY A 48 -3.36 14.18 -12.54
C GLY A 48 -2.67 14.73 -11.28
N GLY A 49 -2.31 13.89 -10.31
CA GLY A 49 -1.76 14.30 -9.03
C GLY A 49 -0.81 13.26 -8.46
N PRO A 50 -0.11 13.58 -7.36
CA PRO A 50 0.83 12.67 -6.74
C PRO A 50 0.10 11.41 -6.26
N CYS A 51 0.76 10.26 -6.36
CA CYS A 51 0.20 8.98 -5.94
C CYS A 51 0.46 8.78 -4.44
N CYS A 52 -0.54 8.31 -3.70
CA CYS A 52 -0.34 7.83 -2.33
C CYS A 52 0.41 6.49 -2.37
N ARG A 53 1.66 6.47 -1.91
CA ARG A 53 2.55 5.30 -1.97
C ARG A 53 3.17 5.00 -0.60
N PRO A 54 3.50 3.72 -0.33
CA PRO A 54 4.29 3.38 0.84
C PRO A 54 5.69 3.98 0.77
N THR A 55 6.22 4.43 1.91
CA THR A 55 7.60 4.92 2.07
C THR A 55 8.39 4.10 3.08
N ARG A 56 7.70 3.28 3.88
CA ARG A 56 8.27 2.31 4.81
C ARG A 56 7.41 1.06 4.81
N TYR A 57 8.05 -0.05 5.15
CA TYR A 57 7.42 -1.36 5.24
C TYR A 57 7.78 -2.04 6.56
N GLU A 58 6.90 -2.91 7.02
CA GLU A 58 7.10 -3.81 8.15
C GLU A 58 7.10 -5.26 7.68
N ASP A 59 7.81 -6.11 8.42
CA ASP A 59 7.84 -7.54 8.20
C ASP A 59 6.59 -8.18 8.81
N VAL A 60 6.13 -9.28 8.22
CA VAL A 60 4.98 -10.05 8.70
C VAL A 60 5.42 -11.49 8.93
N ALA A 61 5.16 -12.01 10.13
CA ALA A 61 5.41 -13.40 10.48
C ALA A 61 4.10 -14.14 10.72
N PHE A 62 4.07 -15.42 10.34
CA PHE A 62 2.91 -16.32 10.50
C PHE A 62 3.38 -17.77 10.52
N LEU A 63 2.49 -18.66 10.94
CA LEU A 63 2.61 -20.11 10.98
C LEU A 63 1.86 -20.73 9.80
N ASP A 64 2.47 -21.71 9.12
CA ASP A 64 1.79 -22.50 8.08
C ASP A 64 1.08 -23.75 8.64
N GLU A 65 0.36 -24.47 7.78
CA GLU A 65 -0.31 -25.74 8.15
C GLU A 65 0.66 -26.83 8.61
N GLY A 66 1.92 -26.76 8.21
CA GLY A 66 3.00 -27.65 8.65
C GLY A 66 3.64 -27.24 9.98
N GLN A 67 3.04 -26.28 10.70
CA GLN A 67 3.57 -25.71 11.95
C GLN A 67 4.97 -25.08 11.79
N ARG A 68 5.28 -24.55 10.61
CA ARG A 68 6.55 -23.84 10.35
C ARG A 68 6.31 -22.34 10.37
N TRP A 69 7.20 -21.63 11.05
CA TRP A 69 7.22 -20.18 11.04
C TRP A 69 7.80 -19.66 9.73
N HIS A 70 7.12 -18.68 9.15
CA HIS A 70 7.56 -17.91 8.00
C HIS A 70 7.62 -16.43 8.38
N GLN A 71 8.61 -15.73 7.85
CA GLN A 71 8.71 -14.27 7.96
C GLN A 71 8.90 -13.67 6.58
N LEU A 72 7.93 -12.87 6.15
CA LEU A 72 7.96 -12.14 4.89
C LEU A 72 8.41 -10.71 5.16
N ARG A 73 9.58 -10.36 4.63
CA ARG A 73 10.14 -9.03 4.81
C ARG A 73 9.43 -7.99 3.95
N GLN A 74 9.27 -6.80 4.49
CA GLN A 74 8.72 -5.63 3.79
C GLN A 74 7.36 -5.87 3.11
N LEU A 75 6.48 -6.67 3.74
CA LEU A 75 5.20 -7.04 3.15
C LEU A 75 4.12 -5.97 3.36
N SER A 76 4.02 -5.42 4.57
CA SER A 76 2.94 -4.52 4.98
C SER A 76 3.43 -3.07 5.01
N ALA A 77 2.59 -2.11 4.60
CA ALA A 77 2.96 -0.70 4.59
C ALA A 77 3.01 -0.13 6.03
N ALA A 78 4.13 0.51 6.39
CA ALA A 78 4.32 1.12 7.70
C ALA A 78 4.21 2.66 7.68
N ALA A 79 4.33 3.29 6.50
CA ALA A 79 4.12 4.73 6.33
C ALA A 79 3.74 5.06 4.89
N CYS A 80 2.88 6.07 4.70
CA CYS A 80 2.42 6.53 3.39
C CYS A 80 2.82 7.97 3.12
N ARG A 81 3.06 8.31 1.84
CA ARG A 81 3.29 9.69 1.39
C ARG A 81 2.75 9.90 -0.02
N CYS A 82 2.37 11.13 -0.32
CA CYS A 82 2.10 11.58 -1.68
C CYS A 82 3.41 11.76 -2.44
N LEU A 83 3.62 10.97 -3.50
CA LEU A 83 4.79 11.01 -4.36
C LEU A 83 4.37 11.37 -5.78
N GLY A 84 4.99 12.40 -6.36
CA GLY A 84 4.74 12.88 -7.72
C GLY A 84 5.71 13.96 -8.11
#